data_AF-A0A1I1UGR4-F1
#
_entry.id   AF-A0A1I1UGR4-F1
#
_cell.length_a   1.000
_cell.length_b   1.000
_cell.length_c   1.000
_cell.angle_alpha   90.00
_cell.angle_beta   90.00
_cell.angle_gamma   90.00
#
_symmetry.space_group_name_H-M   'P 1'
#
loop_
_entity.id
_entity.type
_entity.pdbx_description
1 polymer ?
#
loop_
_entity_poly.entity_id
_entity_poly.type
_entity_poly.pdbx_seq_one_letter_code
_entity_poly.pdbx_strand_id
1 'polypeptide(L)'
;MAEMHIKSHTFRTEGEWETIDTLWYSPFFYWQRNGLRVTPPVPLRIVVFNKVVDESDEGWINQGGASAMLLQRIQARGRKGQTIRVEVGDEITEENRPTRAP
;
A
#
# COMPACT_ATOMS: atom_id res chain seq x y z
N MET A 1 14.25 15.38 2.84
CA MET A 1 12.90 15.74 2.35
C MET A 1 12.42 14.52 1.57
N ALA A 2 11.73 13.58 2.22
CA ALA A 2 11.22 12.39 1.53
C ALA A 2 10.09 12.81 0.58
N GLU A 3 10.17 12.40 -0.68
CA GLU A 3 9.21 12.75 -1.71
C GLU A 3 7.91 11.97 -1.48
N MET A 4 6.87 12.68 -1.03
CA MET A 4 5.55 12.11 -0.81
C MET A 4 4.89 11.84 -2.17
N HIS A 5 4.74 10.56 -2.51
CA HIS A 5 4.11 10.16 -3.77
C HIS A 5 2.60 10.03 -3.57
N ILE A 6 1.84 10.93 -4.19
CA ILE A 6 0.38 10.90 -4.17
C ILE A 6 -0.13 10.44 -5.54
N LYS A 7 -0.97 9.41 -5.54
CA LYS A 7 -1.61 8.87 -6.73
C LYS A 7 -3.10 8.65 -6.48
N SER A 8 -3.94 8.85 -7.49
CA SER A 8 -5.34 8.44 -7.43
C SER A 8 -5.53 7.10 -8.14
N HIS A 9 -6.38 6.25 -7.58
CA HIS A 9 -6.81 5.00 -8.20
C HIS A 9 -8.33 4.91 -8.18
N THR A 10 -8.92 4.64 -9.34
CA THR A 10 -10.37 4.42 -9.47
C THR A 10 -10.61 2.95 -9.77
N PHE A 11 -11.37 2.28 -8.91
CA PHE A 11 -11.69 0.86 -9.05
C PHE A 11 -12.57 0.64 -10.28
N ARG A 12 -12.14 -0.28 -11.15
CA ARG A 12 -12.86 -0.67 -12.37
C ARG A 12 -13.83 -1.80 -12.12
N THR A 13 -13.52 -2.62 -11.13
CA THR A 13 -14.23 -3.84 -10.74
C THR A 13 -14.74 -3.73 -9.32
N GLU A 14 -15.77 -4.50 -9.00
CA GLU A 14 -16.35 -4.51 -7.66
C GLU A 14 -15.83 -5.72 -6.89
N GLY A 15 -15.20 -5.49 -5.74
CA GLY A 15 -14.78 -6.57 -4.84
C GLY A 15 -13.57 -7.38 -5.31
N GLU A 16 -12.99 -7.08 -6.49
CA GLU A 16 -11.73 -7.68 -6.92
C GLU A 16 -10.51 -6.89 -6.40
N TRP A 17 -9.38 -7.58 -6.33
CA TRP A 17 -8.11 -7.00 -5.92
C TRP A 17 -7.42 -6.36 -7.12
N GLU A 18 -7.34 -5.04 -7.11
CA GLU A 18 -6.67 -4.26 -8.15
C GLU A 18 -5.28 -3.82 -7.68
N THR A 19 -4.27 -3.94 -8.55
CA THR A 19 -2.90 -3.50 -8.21
C THR A 19 -2.83 -1.98 -8.31
N ILE A 20 -2.59 -1.32 -7.18
CA ILE A 20 -2.54 0.14 -7.07
C ILE A 20 -1.12 0.68 -7.21
N ASP A 21 -0.15 -0.10 -6.72
CA ASP A 21 1.26 0.23 -6.75
C ASP A 21 2.12 -1.02 -6.91
N THR A 22 3.33 -0.85 -7.44
CA THR A 22 4.29 -1.94 -7.63
C THR A 22 5.65 -1.42 -7.22
N LEU A 23 6.25 -2.12 -6.25
CA LEU A 23 7.51 -1.75 -5.65
C LEU A 23 8.56 -2.82 -5.95
N TRP A 24 9.76 -2.36 -6.27
CA TRP A 24 10.95 -3.20 -6.31
C TRP A 24 12.11 -2.37 -5.76
N TYR A 25 12.75 -2.88 -4.72
CA TYR A 25 13.98 -2.31 -4.21
C TYR A 25 15.18 -3.09 -4.69
N SER A 26 16.25 -2.34 -4.94
CA SER A 26 17.58 -2.93 -5.05
C SER A 26 17.88 -3.71 -3.76
N PRO A 27 18.54 -4.87 -3.85
CA PRO A 27 19.00 -5.63 -2.70
C PRO A 27 19.89 -4.82 -1.73
N PHE A 28 20.46 -3.69 -2.19
CA PHE A 28 21.22 -2.77 -1.35
C PHE A 28 20.38 -1.77 -0.56
N PHE A 29 19.05 -1.78 -0.66
CA PHE A 29 18.15 -0.90 0.10
C PHE A 29 16.99 -1.69 0.73
N TYR A 30 17.17 -2.99 0.95
CA TYR A 30 16.13 -3.89 1.47
C TYR A 30 15.61 -3.52 2.87
N TRP A 31 16.34 -2.70 3.63
CA TRP A 31 15.92 -2.23 4.95
C TRP A 31 14.94 -1.05 4.88
N GLN A 32 14.76 -0.42 3.71
CA GLN A 32 13.82 0.67 3.56
C GLN A 32 12.39 0.17 3.72
N ARG A 33 11.61 0.93 4.48
CA ARG A 33 10.19 0.71 4.70
C ARG A 33 9.46 2.02 4.46
N ASN A 34 8.41 1.94 3.67
CA ASN A 34 7.58 3.09 3.31
C ASN A 34 6.14 2.81 3.72
N GLY A 35 5.46 3.83 4.22
CA GLY A 35 4.06 3.78 4.59
C GLY A 35 3.15 3.95 3.38
N LEU A 36 2.41 2.89 3.07
CA LEU A 36 1.20 2.81 2.24
C LEU A 36 -0.03 3.43 2.91
N ARG A 37 -0.57 4.60 2.54
CA ARG A 37 -1.91 5.03 3.05
C ARG A 37 -2.91 5.21 1.92
N VAL A 38 -4.17 4.84 2.17
CA VAL A 38 -5.28 5.11 1.24
C VAL A 38 -6.43 5.87 1.91
N THR A 39 -7.00 6.83 1.19
CA THR A 39 -8.18 7.60 1.60
C THR A 39 -9.22 7.64 0.48
N PRO A 40 -10.48 7.23 0.68
CA PRO A 40 -11.03 6.60 1.88
C PRO A 40 -10.38 5.23 2.20
N PRO A 41 -10.46 4.75 3.46
CA PRO A 41 -9.84 3.49 3.86
C PRO A 41 -10.49 2.31 3.14
N VAL A 42 -9.66 1.46 2.54
CA VAL A 42 -10.07 0.23 1.87
C VAL A 42 -9.11 -0.90 2.24
N PRO A 43 -9.53 -2.17 2.16
CA PRO A 43 -8.64 -3.31 2.32
C PRO A 43 -7.45 -3.25 1.37
N LEU A 44 -6.26 -3.48 1.91
CA LEU A 44 -4.98 -3.50 1.24
C LEU A 44 -4.28 -4.84 1.48
N ARG A 45 -3.51 -5.30 0.50
CA ARG A 45 -2.61 -6.43 0.67
C ARG A 45 -1.35 -6.29 -0.16
N ILE A 46 -0.27 -6.91 0.29
CA ILE A 46 0.99 -7.01 -0.45
C ILE A 46 1.13 -8.43 -0.97
N VAL A 47 1.35 -8.54 -2.27
CA VAL A 47 1.55 -9.82 -2.97
C VAL A 47 2.97 -9.87 -3.53
N VAL A 48 3.68 -10.95 -3.22
CA VAL A 48 5.02 -11.26 -3.74
C VAL A 48 4.98 -12.67 -4.33
N PHE A 49 5.37 -12.83 -5.59
CA PHE A 49 5.30 -14.13 -6.29
C PHE A 49 3.93 -14.85 -6.12
N ASN A 50 2.83 -14.11 -6.27
CA ASN A 50 1.46 -14.60 -6.07
C ASN A 50 1.12 -15.11 -4.66
N LYS A 51 1.96 -14.86 -3.66
CA LYS A 51 1.66 -15.10 -2.24
C LYS A 51 1.39 -13.79 -1.53
N VAL A 52 0.35 -13.77 -0.70
CA VAL A 52 0.08 -12.66 0.22
C VAL A 52 1.13 -12.70 1.32
N VAL A 53 1.86 -11.61 1.49
CA VAL A 53 2.88 -11.47 2.54
C VAL A 53 2.41 -10.57 3.69
N ASP A 54 1.48 -9.67 3.40
CA ASP A 54 0.87 -8.78 4.39
C ASP A 54 -0.52 -8.34 3.91
N GLU A 55 -1.44 -8.10 4.84
CA GLU A 55 -2.82 -7.69 4.58
C GLU A 55 -3.31 -6.76 5.69
N SER A 56 -4.04 -5.72 5.32
CA SER A 56 -4.56 -4.70 6.24
C SER A 56 -5.92 -4.19 5.80
N ASP A 57 -6.88 -4.20 6.72
CA ASP A 57 -8.22 -3.64 6.53
C ASP A 57 -8.32 -2.19 7.04
N GLU A 58 -7.24 -1.62 7.57
CA GLU A 58 -7.24 -0.30 8.20
C GLU A 58 -7.11 0.86 7.18
N GLY A 59 -6.89 0.56 5.89
CA GLY A 59 -6.62 1.58 4.88
C GLY A 59 -5.19 2.11 4.89
N TRP A 60 -4.27 1.37 5.50
CA TRP A 60 -2.83 1.62 5.40
C TRP A 60 -2.04 0.32 5.55
N ILE A 61 -0.84 0.24 4.98
CA ILE A 61 0.04 -0.93 5.03
C ILE A 61 1.50 -0.49 4.88
N ASN A 62 2.45 -1.16 5.55
CA ASN A 62 3.87 -0.86 5.35
C ASN A 62 4.44 -1.74 4.24
N GLN A 63 5.02 -1.12 3.22
CA GLN A 63 5.70 -1.79 2.12
C GLN A 63 7.22 -1.67 2.26
N GLY A 64 7.99 -2.55 1.61
CA GLY A 64 9.44 -2.60 1.77
C GLY A 64 9.94 -3.87 2.46
N GLY A 65 11.08 -3.75 3.15
CA GLY A 65 11.72 -4.87 3.83
C GLY A 65 12.37 -5.89 2.89
N ALA A 66 12.79 -7.03 3.43
CA ALA A 66 13.45 -8.09 2.65
C ALA A 66 12.59 -8.60 1.48
N SER A 67 11.26 -8.58 1.65
CA SER A 67 10.29 -8.92 0.61
C SER A 67 10.26 -7.94 -0.56
N ALA A 68 10.78 -6.72 -0.41
CA ALA A 68 10.86 -5.73 -1.48
C ALA A 68 12.04 -5.91 -2.43
N MET A 69 13.01 -6.76 -2.08
CA MET A 69 13.99 -7.26 -3.06
C MET A 69 13.30 -8.08 -4.16
N LEU A 70 12.11 -8.59 -3.86
CA LEU A 70 11.22 -9.28 -4.77
C LEU A 70 10.17 -8.27 -5.23
N LEU A 71 9.68 -8.40 -6.47
CA LEU A 71 8.65 -7.51 -7.00
C LEU A 71 7.39 -7.59 -6.13
N GLN A 72 7.12 -6.55 -5.33
CA GLN A 72 5.93 -6.45 -4.52
C GLN A 72 4.83 -5.76 -5.31
N ARG A 73 3.64 -6.33 -5.27
CA ARG A 73 2.43 -5.72 -5.80
C ARG A 73 1.53 -5.36 -4.65
N ILE A 74 1.27 -4.07 -4.49
CA ILE A 74 0.31 -3.58 -3.50
C ILE A 74 -1.04 -3.55 -4.19
N GLN A 75 -1.97 -4.30 -3.63
CA GLN A 75 -3.31 -4.44 -4.15
C GLN A 75 -4.30 -3.84 -3.17
N ALA A 76 -5.33 -3.18 -3.69
CA ALA A 76 -6.45 -2.68 -2.93
C ALA A 76 -7.73 -3.31 -3.43
N ARG A 77 -8.74 -3.39 -2.57
CA ARG A 77 -10.07 -3.86 -2.93
C ARG A 77 -11.11 -2.81 -2.55
N GLY A 78 -11.89 -2.38 -3.53
CA GLY A 78 -12.92 -1.36 -3.33
C GLY A 78 -14.20 -1.65 -4.11
N ARG A 79 -15.10 -0.67 -4.10
CA ARG A 79 -16.33 -0.70 -4.90
C ARG A 79 -16.06 -0.12 -6.28
N LYS A 80 -16.72 -0.65 -7.31
CA LYS A 80 -16.61 -0.13 -8.67
C LYS A 80 -16.96 1.37 -8.71
N GLY A 81 -16.11 2.18 -9.34
CA GLY A 81 -16.26 3.63 -9.42
C GLY A 81 -15.82 4.40 -8.17
N GLN A 82 -15.49 3.71 -7.07
CA GLN A 82 -14.85 4.34 -5.92
C GLN A 82 -13.46 4.82 -6.33
N THR A 83 -13.11 6.04 -5.95
CA THR A 83 -11.77 6.59 -6.14
C THR A 83 -11.08 6.71 -4.79
N ILE A 84 -9.87 6.17 -4.70
CA ILE A 84 -9.00 6.27 -3.54
C ILE A 84 -7.79 7.13 -3.89
N ARG A 85 -7.32 7.87 -2.89
CA ARG A 85 -6.06 8.58 -2.91
C ARG A 85 -5.04 7.73 -2.17
N VAL A 86 -4.01 7.30 -2.88
CA VAL A 86 -2.87 6.53 -2.40
C VAL A 86 -1.75 7.51 -2.08
N GLU A 87 -1.24 7.46 -0.85
CA GLU A 87 -0.15 8.30 -0.37
C GLU A 87 0.97 7.38 0.10
N VAL A 88 2.15 7.53 -0.48
CA VAL A 88 3.35 6.78 -0.10
C VAL A 88 4.34 7.75 0.54
N GLY A 89 4.74 7.44 1.77
CA GLY A 89 5.68 8.24 2.54
C GLY A 89 6.54 7.39 3.47
N ASP A 90 6.98 7.99 4.57
CA ASP A 90 7.77 7.32 5.60
C ASP A 90 6.99 6.15 6.24
N GLU A 91 7.71 5.21 6.86
CA GLU A 91 7.12 4.06 7.56
C GLU A 91 6.06 4.49 8.59
N ILE A 92 4.88 3.87 8.55
CA ILE A 92 3.82 4.11 9.53
C ILE A 92 4.13 3.27 10.77
N THR A 93 4.54 3.94 11.84
CA THR A 93 4.71 3.34 13.18
C THR A 93 3.45 3.56 14.02
N GLU A 94 3.36 2.95 15.21
CA GLU A 94 2.23 3.19 16.12
C GLU A 94 2.05 4.69 16.47
N GLU A 95 3.16 5.43 16.53
CA GLU A 95 3.19 6.85 16.85
C GLU A 95 2.63 7.74 15.74
N ASN A 96 2.65 7.28 14.48
CA ASN A 96 2.15 8.00 13.31
C ASN A 96 1.02 7.25 12.59
N ARG A 97 0.37 6.31 13.29
CA ARG A 97 -0.78 5.57 12.75
C ARG A 97 -1.89 6.57 12.43
N PRO A 98 -2.48 6.55 11.23
CA PRO A 98 -3.59 7.43 10.91
C PRO A 98 -4.76 7.14 11.86
N THR A 99 -5.05 8.08 12.74
CA THR A 99 -6.18 7.98 13.68
C THR A 99 -7.46 7.82 12.88
N ARG A 100 -8.19 6.75 13.12
CA ARG A 100 -9.54 6.56 12.57
C ARG A 100 -10.35 7.77 13.01
N ALA A 101 -10.72 8.65 12.08
CA ALA A 101 -11.66 9.72 12.38
C ALA A 101 -12.95 9.06 12.91
N PRO A 102 -13.52 9.54 14.03
CA PRO A 102 -14.73 8.98 14.62
C PRO A 102 -15.93 9.05 13.67
#